data_AF-A0A1I6JT90-F1
#
_entry.id   AF-A0A1I6JT90-F1
#
_cell.length_a   1.000
_cell.length_b   1.000
_cell.length_c   1.000
_cell.angle_alpha   90.00
_cell.angle_beta   90.00
_cell.angle_gamma   90.00
#
_symmetry.space_group_name_H-M   'P 1'
#
loop_
_entity.id
_entity.type
_entity.pdbx_description
1 polymer ?
#
loop_
_entity_poly.entity_id
_entity_poly.type
_entity_poly.pdbx_seq_one_letter_code
_entity_poly.pdbx_strand_id
1 'polypeptide(L)'
;MADLAREPSMEDILASIKRIIADDGAAATAPPARLRRGPVEVPPAGSATMDEVLELTEPVAPAPVTQAPPPSGPRLVPPPVAEAPAPAAPELVSEQAASASRLSLAALSALIVSPAAEPARDNTLEGLVREMLRPMLKEWLDARLPEMVEGLVAREIARITGRQL
;
A
#
# COMPACT_ATOMS: atom_id res chain seq x y z
N MET A 1 -26.63 -9.02 -44.55
CA MET A 1 -25.81 -7.91 -45.07
C MET A 1 -24.96 -7.42 -43.92
N ALA A 2 -23.64 -7.38 -44.12
CA ALA A 2 -22.62 -7.18 -43.11
C ALA A 2 -22.40 -5.68 -42.85
N ASP A 3 -22.54 -5.26 -41.60
CA ASP A 3 -22.00 -4.00 -41.08
C ASP A 3 -21.52 -4.27 -39.65
N LEU A 4 -20.37 -4.94 -39.53
CA LEU A 4 -19.77 -5.34 -38.25
C LEU A 4 -18.32 -4.87 -38.09
N ALA A 5 -17.85 -3.92 -38.91
CA ALA A 5 -16.50 -3.38 -38.77
C ALA A 5 -16.38 -1.96 -39.34
N ARG A 6 -17.23 -1.04 -38.88
CA ARG A 6 -16.85 0.37 -38.93
C ARG A 6 -15.95 0.59 -37.73
N GLU A 7 -14.65 0.42 -37.93
CA GLU A 7 -13.68 0.84 -36.92
C GLU A 7 -14.03 2.29 -36.53
N PRO A 8 -14.28 2.56 -35.25
CA PRO A 8 -14.72 3.90 -34.83
C PRO A 8 -13.67 4.92 -35.28
N SER A 9 -14.13 6.03 -35.88
CA SER A 9 -13.23 7.11 -36.27
C SER A 9 -12.55 7.65 -35.02
N MET A 10 -11.32 8.15 -35.15
CA MET A 10 -10.59 8.79 -34.05
C MET A 10 -11.42 9.88 -33.35
N GLU A 11 -12.25 10.58 -34.12
CA GLU A 11 -13.16 11.62 -33.64
C GLU A 11 -14.30 11.04 -32.78
N ASP A 12 -14.79 9.85 -33.11
CA ASP A 12 -15.81 9.13 -32.33
C ASP A 12 -15.23 8.64 -31.00
N ILE A 13 -13.99 8.14 -31.02
CA ILE A 13 -13.26 7.73 -29.82
C ILE A 13 -13.08 8.93 -28.88
N LEU A 14 -12.62 10.07 -29.42
CA LEU A 14 -12.40 11.29 -28.64
C LEU A 14 -13.71 11.90 -28.13
N ALA A 15 -14.78 11.85 -28.92
CA ALA A 15 -16.11 12.30 -28.51
C ALA A 15 -16.69 11.42 -27.40
N SER A 16 -16.49 10.11 -27.47
CA SER A 16 -16.92 9.16 -26.43
C SER A 16 -16.19 9.40 -25.11
N ILE A 17 -14.86 9.59 -25.14
CA ILE A 17 -14.07 9.91 -23.93
C ILE A 17 -14.48 11.25 -23.33
N LYS A 18 -14.67 12.29 -24.16
CA LYS A 18 -15.10 13.62 -23.71
C LYS A 18 -16.50 13.58 -23.07
N ARG A 19 -17.41 12.77 -23.61
CA ARG A 19 -18.75 12.56 -23.05
C ARG A 19 -18.70 11.86 -21.69
N ILE A 20 -17.92 10.79 -21.56
CA ILE A 20 -17.78 10.05 -20.29
C ILE A 20 -17.22 10.97 -19.21
N ILE A 21 -16.15 11.72 -19.48
CA ILE A 21 -15.54 12.61 -18.48
C ILE A 21 -16.48 13.77 -18.08
N ALA A 22 -17.30 14.27 -19.01
CA ALA A 22 -18.27 15.32 -18.72
C ALA A 22 -19.49 14.80 -17.92
N ASP A 23 -19.88 13.53 -18.12
CA ASP A 23 -21.03 12.88 -17.47
C ASP A 23 -20.66 12.30 -16.09
N ASP A 24 -19.43 11.79 -15.92
CA ASP A 24 -18.94 11.12 -14.70
C ASP A 24 -18.60 12.09 -13.55
N GLY A 25 -18.56 13.40 -13.82
CA GLY A 25 -18.36 14.44 -12.79
C GLY A 25 -19.59 14.77 -11.94
N ALA A 26 -20.77 14.23 -12.26
CA ALA A 26 -22.04 14.66 -11.63
C ALA A 26 -22.95 13.53 -11.11
N ALA A 27 -22.49 12.27 -11.08
CA ALA A 27 -23.34 11.13 -10.71
C ALA A 27 -22.75 10.21 -9.63
N ALA A 28 -22.20 10.80 -8.56
CA ALA A 28 -22.24 10.12 -7.26
C ALA A 28 -23.70 10.15 -6.78
N THR A 29 -24.48 9.09 -7.02
CA THR A 29 -25.54 8.49 -6.15
C THR A 29 -26.40 7.51 -6.96
N ALA A 30 -26.16 6.19 -6.84
CA ALA A 30 -27.15 5.14 -7.14
C ALA A 30 -26.82 3.84 -6.37
N PRO A 31 -27.83 3.04 -5.95
CA PRO A 31 -27.68 2.02 -4.90
C PRO A 31 -27.04 0.72 -5.41
N PRO A 32 -26.41 -0.09 -4.53
CA PRO A 32 -25.76 -1.32 -4.96
C PRO A 32 -26.80 -2.38 -5.35
N ALA A 33 -26.71 -2.84 -6.59
CA ALA A 33 -27.37 -4.04 -7.06
C ALA A 33 -26.96 -5.23 -6.18
N ARG A 34 -27.95 -5.96 -5.66
CA ARG A 34 -27.73 -7.17 -4.86
C ARG A 34 -27.03 -8.23 -5.73
N LEU A 35 -25.73 -8.39 -5.54
CA LEU A 35 -24.99 -9.54 -6.01
C LEU A 35 -25.54 -10.79 -5.28
N ARG A 36 -26.08 -11.73 -6.05
CA ARG A 36 -26.39 -13.08 -5.56
C ARG A 36 -25.08 -13.71 -5.06
N ARG A 37 -24.95 -13.82 -3.74
CA ARG A 37 -23.86 -14.53 -3.08
C ARG A 37 -24.09 -16.04 -3.26
N GLY A 38 -23.45 -16.62 -4.27
CA GLY A 38 -23.18 -18.07 -4.25
C GLY A 38 -22.19 -18.39 -3.11
N PRO A 39 -22.13 -19.64 -2.62
CA PRO A 39 -21.14 -20.03 -1.63
C PRO A 39 -19.74 -19.72 -2.15
N VAL A 40 -19.05 -18.78 -1.53
CA VAL A 40 -17.62 -18.59 -1.73
C VAL A 40 -16.96 -19.71 -0.95
N GLU A 41 -16.51 -20.73 -1.66
CA GLU A 41 -15.55 -21.69 -1.11
C GLU A 41 -14.28 -20.91 -0.81
N VAL A 42 -14.05 -20.61 0.47
CA VAL A 42 -12.83 -19.95 0.94
C VAL A 42 -11.75 -21.03 0.87
N PRO A 43 -10.77 -20.95 -0.06
CA PRO A 43 -9.63 -21.86 -0.01
C PRO A 43 -8.94 -21.69 1.36
N PRO A 44 -8.41 -22.78 1.95
CA PRO A 44 -7.73 -22.67 3.24
C PRO A 44 -6.64 -21.60 3.13
N ALA A 45 -6.67 -20.65 4.07
CA ALA A 45 -5.65 -19.62 4.22
C ALA A 45 -4.30 -20.28 4.53
N GLY A 46 -3.59 -20.70 3.48
CA GLY A 46 -2.37 -21.48 3.62
C GLY A 46 -1.69 -21.85 2.30
N SER A 47 -2.15 -21.38 1.14
CA SER A 47 -1.47 -21.63 -0.14
C SER A 47 -1.18 -20.37 -0.97
N ALA A 48 -1.11 -19.20 -0.33
CA ALA A 48 -0.20 -18.20 -0.87
C ALA A 48 1.20 -18.77 -0.61
N THR A 49 1.87 -19.22 -1.66
CA THR A 49 3.29 -19.60 -1.56
C THR A 49 4.00 -18.45 -0.86
N MET A 50 4.70 -18.75 0.24
CA MET A 50 5.39 -17.77 1.09
C MET A 50 6.34 -16.86 0.30
N ASP A 51 6.68 -17.23 -0.94
CA ASP A 51 7.47 -16.48 -1.91
C ASP A 51 6.80 -15.22 -2.48
N GLU A 52 5.48 -15.02 -2.34
CA GLU A 52 4.80 -13.80 -2.82
C GLU A 52 4.75 -12.66 -1.78
N VAL A 53 5.11 -12.92 -0.52
CA VAL A 53 5.16 -11.89 0.53
C VAL A 53 6.59 -11.39 0.64
N LEU A 54 6.89 -10.30 -0.06
CA LEU A 54 8.21 -9.65 0.00
C LEU A 54 8.35 -8.84 1.30
N GLU A 55 9.07 -9.39 2.28
CA GLU A 55 9.47 -8.66 3.50
C GLU A 55 10.68 -7.76 3.21
N LEU A 56 10.42 -6.45 3.08
CA LEU A 56 11.42 -5.42 2.78
C LEU A 56 12.19 -4.97 4.04
N THR A 57 12.81 -5.92 4.74
CA THR A 57 13.56 -5.65 5.99
C THR A 57 14.98 -5.12 5.72
N GLU A 58 15.49 -5.29 4.50
CA GLU A 58 16.80 -4.79 4.08
C GLU A 58 16.65 -3.47 3.31
N PRO A 59 17.37 -2.38 3.71
CA PRO A 59 17.33 -1.14 2.98
C PRO A 59 18.02 -1.31 1.62
N VAL A 60 17.27 -1.23 0.53
CA VAL A 60 17.82 -1.12 -0.82
C VAL A 60 18.64 0.16 -0.90
N ALA A 61 19.96 0.04 -0.97
CA ALA A 61 20.82 1.14 -1.37
C ALA A 61 20.39 1.60 -2.77
N PRO A 62 20.30 2.91 -3.06
CA PRO A 62 20.02 3.37 -4.41
C PRO A 62 21.14 2.85 -5.31
N ALA A 63 20.81 1.85 -6.14
CA ALA A 63 21.73 1.43 -7.18
C ALA A 63 22.05 2.67 -8.03
N PRO A 64 23.32 2.91 -8.41
CA PRO A 64 23.61 3.91 -9.42
C PRO A 64 22.77 3.50 -10.64
N VAL A 65 21.83 4.36 -11.03
CA VAL A 65 21.11 4.21 -12.29
C VAL A 65 22.17 4.25 -13.38
N THR A 66 22.65 3.06 -13.77
CA THR A 66 23.42 2.93 -14.99
C THR A 66 22.43 3.31 -16.06
N GLN A 67 22.61 4.50 -16.62
CA GLN A 67 21.86 4.98 -17.76
C GLN A 67 21.90 3.84 -18.77
N ALA A 68 20.76 3.19 -19.02
CA ALA A 68 20.71 2.12 -20.00
C ALA A 68 21.30 2.68 -21.30
N PRO A 69 22.26 1.99 -21.94
CA PRO A 69 22.78 2.45 -23.22
C PRO A 69 21.57 2.70 -24.13
N PRO A 70 21.53 3.83 -24.86
CA PRO A 70 20.39 4.15 -25.72
C PRO A 70 20.14 2.95 -26.66
N PRO A 71 18.87 2.64 -26.97
CA PRO A 71 18.55 1.53 -27.84
C PRO A 71 19.34 1.68 -29.14
N SER A 72 20.19 0.69 -29.44
CA SER A 72 20.96 0.60 -30.67
C SER A 72 20.05 0.12 -31.81
N GLY A 73 18.94 0.82 -32.03
CA GLY A 73 18.19 0.76 -33.27
C GLY A 73 18.80 1.73 -34.29
N PRO A 74 18.48 1.61 -35.60
CA PRO A 74 18.84 2.64 -36.56
C PRO A 74 18.19 3.97 -36.14
N ARG A 75 18.97 4.82 -35.47
CA ARG A 75 18.62 6.20 -35.24
C ARG A 75 18.54 6.84 -36.62
N LEU A 76 17.34 7.24 -37.03
CA LEU A 76 17.20 8.25 -38.07
C LEU A 76 17.95 9.47 -37.53
N VAL A 77 19.21 9.63 -37.95
CA VAL A 77 19.95 10.87 -37.73
C VAL A 77 19.38 11.82 -38.78
N PRO A 78 18.49 12.76 -38.43
CA PRO A 78 18.20 13.85 -39.36
C PRO A 78 19.54 14.50 -39.75
N PRO A 79 19.68 15.04 -40.97
CA PRO A 79 20.89 15.79 -41.34
C PRO A 79 21.18 16.81 -40.22
N PRO A 80 22.44 17.12 -39.91
CA PRO A 80 22.79 18.00 -38.80
C PRO A 80 22.22 19.40 -39.09
N VAL A 81 20.97 19.62 -38.69
CA VAL A 81 20.44 20.94 -38.46
C VAL A 81 21.19 21.39 -37.23
N ALA A 82 21.95 22.48 -37.34
CA ALA A 82 22.60 23.12 -36.21
C ALA A 82 21.62 23.12 -35.04
N GLU A 83 21.95 22.38 -33.98
CA GLU A 83 21.12 22.22 -32.81
C GLU A 83 21.12 23.58 -32.10
N ALA A 84 20.21 24.45 -32.51
CA ALA A 84 19.83 25.58 -31.68
C ALA A 84 19.38 24.97 -30.34
N PRO A 85 19.87 25.46 -29.19
CA PRO A 85 19.51 24.90 -27.91
C PRO A 85 17.98 24.86 -27.82
N ALA A 86 17.42 23.64 -27.73
CA ALA A 86 16.01 23.49 -27.44
C ALA A 86 15.75 24.28 -26.14
N PRO A 87 14.76 25.19 -26.11
CA PRO A 87 14.45 25.88 -24.87
C PRO A 87 14.12 24.80 -23.85
N ALA A 88 14.91 24.73 -22.78
CA ALA A 88 14.58 23.91 -21.62
C ALA A 88 13.12 24.24 -21.27
N ALA A 89 12.28 23.21 -21.24
CA ALA A 89 10.89 23.39 -20.85
C ALA A 89 10.85 24.19 -19.55
N PRO A 90 9.99 25.21 -19.42
CA PRO A 90 9.99 26.05 -18.23
C PRO A 90 9.82 25.15 -17.01
N GLU A 91 10.80 25.19 -16.12
CA GLU A 91 10.75 24.47 -14.86
C GLU A 91 9.53 25.00 -14.10
N LEU A 92 8.51 24.15 -13.95
CA LEU A 92 7.21 24.56 -13.41
C LEU A 92 7.30 24.98 -11.94
N VAL A 93 8.40 24.65 -11.28
CA VAL A 93 8.70 24.92 -9.87
C VAL A 93 10.12 25.44 -9.80
N SER A 94 10.37 26.44 -8.98
CA SER A 94 11.74 26.87 -8.71
C SER A 94 12.48 25.82 -7.88
N GLU A 95 13.79 25.64 -8.10
CA GLU A 95 14.62 24.76 -7.26
C GLU A 95 14.50 25.11 -5.76
N GLN A 96 14.31 26.40 -5.45
CA GLN A 96 14.08 26.86 -4.07
C GLN A 96 12.75 26.33 -3.50
N ALA A 97 11.68 26.33 -4.28
CA ALA A 97 10.40 25.77 -3.85
C ALA A 97 10.48 24.24 -3.73
N ALA A 98 11.14 23.56 -4.67
CA ALA A 98 11.36 22.12 -4.62
C ALA A 98 12.17 21.70 -3.39
N SER A 99 13.27 22.40 -3.08
CA SER A 99 14.08 22.16 -1.89
C SER A 99 13.32 22.43 -0.59
N ALA A 100 12.54 23.52 -0.52
CA ALA A 100 11.68 23.81 0.63
C ALA A 100 10.64 22.70 0.88
N SER A 101 9.98 22.20 -0.18
CA SER A 101 9.02 21.09 -0.06
C SER A 101 9.68 19.79 0.43
N ARG A 102 10.87 19.45 -0.08
CA ARG A 102 11.64 18.28 0.39
C ARG A 102 11.98 18.39 1.88
N LEU A 103 12.40 19.58 2.35
CA LEU A 103 12.70 19.83 3.75
C LEU A 103 11.47 19.71 4.65
N SER A 104 10.32 20.27 4.23
CA SER A 104 9.06 20.12 4.98
C SER A 104 8.59 18.67 5.08
N LEU A 105 8.69 17.90 3.99
CA LEU A 105 8.35 16.47 3.99
C LEU A 105 9.30 15.66 4.89
N ALA A 106 10.60 15.96 4.87
CA ALA A 106 11.58 15.32 5.74
C ALA A 106 11.28 15.60 7.22
N ALA A 107 10.92 16.85 7.56
CA ALA A 107 10.54 17.22 8.93
C ALA A 107 9.28 16.49 9.40
N LEU A 108 8.26 16.36 8.55
CA LEU A 108 7.04 15.59 8.86
C LEU A 108 7.34 14.10 9.05
N SER A 109 8.16 13.51 8.17
CA SER A 109 8.57 12.11 8.29
C SER A 109 9.34 11.84 9.59
N ALA A 110 10.21 12.77 10.01
CA ALA A 110 10.95 12.64 11.26
C ALA A 110 10.04 12.65 12.49
N LEU A 111 8.94 13.40 12.45
CA LEU A 111 7.93 13.43 13.52
C LEU A 111 7.10 12.13 13.59
N ILE A 112 6.89 11.45 12.46
CA ILE A 112 6.19 10.16 12.41
C ILE A 112 7.09 9.01 12.87
N VAL A 113 8.39 9.07 12.55
CA VAL A 113 9.37 8.00 12.82
C VAL A 113 10.04 8.13 14.20
N SER A 114 10.05 9.31 14.82
CA SER A 114 10.68 9.53 16.13
C SER A 114 9.63 9.65 17.26
N PRO A 115 9.25 8.54 17.93
CA PRO A 115 8.37 8.55 19.10
C PRO A 115 9.11 8.94 20.40
N ALA A 116 10.26 9.60 20.32
CA ALA A 116 11.14 9.84 21.48
C ALA A 116 10.62 10.91 22.47
N ALA A 117 9.46 11.52 22.23
CA ALA A 117 8.82 12.44 23.16
C ALA A 117 7.68 11.71 23.92
N GLU A 118 7.89 11.47 25.22
CA GLU A 118 6.98 10.76 26.13
C GLU A 118 5.70 11.52 26.58
N PRO A 119 4.98 12.27 25.72
CA PRO A 119 3.53 12.37 25.92
C PRO A 119 2.69 11.95 24.70
N ALA A 120 3.32 11.51 23.60
CA ALA A 120 2.60 11.14 22.38
C ALA A 120 2.06 9.70 22.37
N ARG A 121 2.42 8.85 23.34
CA ARG A 121 1.96 7.44 23.39
C ARG A 121 0.43 7.31 23.36
N ASP A 122 -0.28 8.30 23.88
CA ASP A 122 -1.75 8.27 24.00
C ASP A 122 -2.50 8.77 22.75
N ASN A 123 -1.83 9.49 21.85
CA ASN A 123 -2.43 10.04 20.62
C ASN A 123 -1.99 9.32 19.35
N THR A 124 -1.20 8.24 19.48
CA THR A 124 -0.91 7.36 18.35
C THR A 124 -2.04 6.36 18.17
N LEU A 125 -2.20 5.85 16.94
CA LEU A 125 -3.13 4.75 16.65
C LEU A 125 -2.85 3.54 17.55
N GLU A 126 -1.57 3.27 17.84
CA GLU A 126 -1.17 2.19 18.76
C GLU A 126 -1.72 2.43 20.18
N GLY A 127 -1.64 3.65 20.69
CA GLY A 127 -2.24 4.03 21.98
C GLY A 127 -3.73 3.78 22.02
N LEU A 128 -4.46 4.24 21.00
CA LEU A 128 -5.91 4.04 20.90
C LEU A 128 -6.29 2.56 20.81
N VAL A 129 -5.60 1.78 19.97
CA VAL A 129 -5.82 0.34 19.83
C VAL A 129 -5.52 -0.40 21.13
N ARG A 130 -4.45 -0.02 21.84
CA ARG A 130 -4.10 -0.61 23.14
C ARG A 130 -5.17 -0.34 24.18
N GLU A 131 -5.69 0.88 24.27
CA GLU A 131 -6.77 1.23 25.19
C GLU A 131 -8.08 0.48 24.87
N MET A 132 -8.35 0.22 23.59
CA MET A 132 -9.50 -0.59 23.17
C MET A 132 -9.31 -2.10 23.44
N LEU A 133 -8.09 -2.63 23.27
CA LEU A 133 -7.81 -4.05 23.46
C LEU A 133 -7.62 -4.42 24.94
N ARG A 134 -7.20 -3.49 25.79
CA ARG A 134 -6.99 -3.69 27.23
C ARG A 134 -8.20 -4.33 27.93
N PRO A 135 -9.45 -3.83 27.80
CA PRO A 135 -10.61 -4.43 28.46
C PRO A 135 -10.91 -5.85 27.94
N MET A 136 -10.79 -6.08 26.64
CA MET A 136 -11.07 -7.40 26.04
C MET A 136 -10.06 -8.46 26.49
N LEU A 137 -8.76 -8.10 26.52
CA LEU A 137 -7.71 -8.97 27.02
C LEU A 137 -7.86 -9.23 28.51
N LYS A 138 -8.26 -8.23 29.29
CA LYS A 138 -8.52 -8.40 30.72
C LYS A 138 -9.64 -9.41 30.98
N GLU A 139 -10.78 -9.24 30.31
CA GLU A 139 -11.92 -10.16 30.46
C GLU A 139 -11.55 -11.59 30.06
N TRP A 140 -10.81 -11.74 28.96
CA TRP A 140 -10.32 -13.05 28.52
C TRP A 140 -9.36 -13.68 29.52
N LEU A 141 -8.40 -12.90 30.05
CA LEU A 141 -7.46 -13.39 31.07
C LEU A 141 -8.21 -13.76 32.35
N ASP A 142 -9.13 -12.94 32.82
CA ASP A 142 -9.93 -13.21 34.02
C ASP A 142 -10.73 -14.53 33.86
N ALA A 143 -11.22 -14.84 32.65
CA ALA A 143 -11.96 -16.08 32.37
C ALA A 143 -11.09 -17.33 32.13
N ARG A 144 -9.89 -17.19 31.54
CA ARG A 144 -9.10 -18.33 31.03
C ARG A 144 -7.84 -18.62 31.86
N LEU A 145 -7.31 -17.63 32.57
CA LEU A 145 -6.08 -17.77 33.36
C LEU A 145 -6.22 -18.78 34.51
N PRO A 146 -7.34 -18.88 35.24
CA PRO A 146 -7.49 -19.87 36.32
C PRO A 146 -7.26 -21.31 35.84
N GLU A 147 -7.93 -21.72 34.76
CA GLU A 147 -7.81 -23.08 34.19
C GLU A 147 -6.37 -23.39 33.75
N MET A 148 -5.70 -22.42 33.11
CA MET A 148 -4.32 -22.59 32.63
C MET A 148 -3.34 -22.77 33.80
N VAL A 149 -3.52 -21.99 34.87
CA VAL A 149 -2.67 -22.08 36.06
C VAL A 149 -2.93 -23.37 36.81
N GLU A 150 -4.19 -23.78 37.01
CA GLU A 150 -4.52 -25.06 37.66
C GLU A 150 -3.90 -26.25 36.92
N GLY A 151 -3.99 -26.27 35.59
CA GLY A 151 -3.35 -27.29 34.77
C GLY A 151 -1.83 -27.30 34.89
N LEU A 152 -1.20 -26.12 34.96
CA LEU A 152 0.25 -26.01 35.12
C LEU A 152 0.70 -26.44 36.52
N VAL A 153 -0.02 -26.03 37.57
CA VAL A 153 0.23 -26.40 38.97
C VAL A 153 -0.01 -27.90 39.17
N ALA A 154 -1.06 -28.49 38.60
CA ALA A 154 -1.29 -29.93 38.66
C ALA A 154 -0.13 -30.72 38.03
N ARG A 155 0.36 -30.28 36.86
CA ARG A 155 1.56 -30.86 36.21
C ARG A 155 2.81 -30.69 37.09
N GLU A 156 2.97 -29.53 37.72
CA GLU A 156 4.10 -29.23 38.59
C GLU A 156 4.11 -30.11 39.86
N ILE A 157 2.94 -30.28 40.49
CA ILE A 157 2.77 -31.17 41.64
C ILE A 157 2.99 -32.63 41.23
N ALA A 158 2.45 -33.08 40.09
CA ALA A 158 2.66 -34.44 39.59
C ALA A 158 4.16 -34.73 39.38
N ARG A 159 4.90 -33.75 38.82
CA ARG A 159 6.35 -33.83 38.64
C ARG A 159 7.11 -33.92 39.97
N ILE A 160 6.78 -33.08 40.95
CA ILE A 160 7.46 -33.08 42.26
C ILE A 160 7.12 -34.35 43.06
N THR A 161 5.88 -34.82 42.96
CA THR A 161 5.41 -36.02 43.68
C THR A 161 5.80 -37.33 42.99
N GLY A 162 6.51 -37.27 41.85
CA GLY A 162 6.98 -38.45 41.12
C GLY A 162 5.85 -39.33 40.58
N ARG A 163 4.62 -38.81 40.51
CA ARG A 163 3.45 -39.51 39.99
C ARG A 163 3.25 -39.08 38.54
N GLN A 164 3.97 -39.73 37.63
CA GLN A 164 3.65 -39.68 36.22
C GLN A 164 2.24 -40.26 36.04
N LEU A 165 1.30 -39.44 35.59
CA LEU A 165 0.05 -39.88 34.95
C LEU A 165 0.27 -39.90 33.43
#